data_AF-A0A1Q8QZ28-F1
#
_entry.id   AF-A0A1Q8QZ28-F1
#
_cell.length_a   1.000
_cell.length_b   1.000
_cell.length_c   1.000
_cell.angle_alpha   90.00
_cell.angle_beta   90.00
_cell.angle_gamma   90.00
#
_symmetry.space_group_name_H-M   'P 1'
#
loop_
_entity.id
_entity.type
_entity.pdbx_description
1 polymer ?
#
loop_
_entity_poly.entity_id
_entity_poly.type
_entity_poly.pdbx_seq_one_letter_code
_entity_poly.pdbx_strand_id
1 'polypeptide(L)'
;MYLLVTAVIAGFGAIVSEIGASIAVGGNIKEQTRVLTTATVLEVSKGNFDIAIALSIILCLLAYGATLGLTLLQQKQSHRGGI
;
A
#
# COMPACT_ATOMS: atom_id res chain seq x y z
N MET A 1 -22.74 12.01 -6.19
CA MET A 1 -22.31 10.61 -6.44
C MET A 1 -20.89 10.54 -7.00
N TYR A 2 -20.55 11.26 -8.06
CA TYR A 2 -19.24 11.13 -8.73
C TYR A 2 -18.02 11.61 -7.92
N LEU A 3 -18.19 12.60 -7.02
CA LEU A 3 -17.07 13.18 -6.25
C LEU A 3 -16.33 12.18 -5.36
N LEU A 4 -17.02 11.20 -4.76
CA LEU A 4 -16.37 10.17 -3.93
C LEU A 4 -15.51 9.25 -4.79
N VAL A 5 -16.02 8.83 -5.94
CA VAL A 5 -15.28 7.97 -6.88
C VAL A 5 -14.06 8.74 -7.42
N THR A 6 -14.22 10.02 -7.76
CA THR A 6 -13.11 10.89 -8.19
C THR A 6 -12.04 11.01 -7.11
N ALA A 7 -12.42 11.22 -5.84
CA ALA A 7 -11.48 11.33 -4.74
C ALA A 7 -10.69 10.03 -4.52
N VAL A 8 -11.35 8.87 -4.61
CA VAL A 8 -10.70 7.55 -4.51
C VAL A 8 -9.71 7.34 -5.66
N ILE A 9 -10.11 7.63 -6.89
CA ILE A 9 -9.23 7.48 -8.07
C ILE A 9 -8.02 8.41 -7.97
N ALA A 10 -8.21 9.67 -7.54
CA ALA A 10 -7.13 10.63 -7.36
C ALA A 10 -6.12 10.16 -6.29
N GLY A 11 -6.60 9.68 -5.14
CA GLY A 11 -5.73 9.14 -4.08
C GLY A 11 -5.00 7.87 -4.50
N PHE A 12 -5.68 6.96 -5.21
CA PHE A 12 -5.06 5.75 -5.73
C PHE A 12 -3.94 6.05 -6.73
N GLY A 13 -4.18 6.95 -7.68
CA GLY A 13 -3.16 7.37 -8.66
C GLY A 13 -1.94 8.01 -8.00
N ALA A 14 -2.14 8.82 -6.95
CA ALA A 14 -1.04 9.44 -6.20
C ALA A 14 -0.13 8.40 -5.53
N ILE A 15 -0.72 7.41 -4.83
CA ILE A 15 0.04 6.36 -4.15
C ILE A 15 0.76 5.46 -5.16
N VAL A 16 0.10 5.10 -6.28
CA VAL A 16 0.74 4.31 -7.34
C VAL A 16 1.91 5.07 -7.99
N SER A 17 1.76 6.38 -8.21
CA SER A 17 2.83 7.23 -8.75
C SER A 17 4.04 7.30 -7.82
N GLU A 18 3.83 7.32 -6.51
CA GLU A 18 4.91 7.31 -5.53
C GLU A 18 5.73 6.01 -5.59
N ILE A 19 5.05 4.86 -5.66
CA ILE A 19 5.71 3.56 -5.79
C ILE A 19 6.51 3.49 -7.10
N GLY A 20 5.90 3.90 -8.22
CA GLY A 20 6.58 3.93 -9.53
C GLY A 20 7.79 4.86 -9.55
N ALA A 21 7.67 6.06 -8.95
CA ALA A 21 8.79 6.97 -8.79
C ALA A 21 9.91 6.33 -7.97
N SER A 22 9.60 5.71 -6.83
CA SER A 22 10.62 5.07 -5.98
C SER A 22 11.41 3.96 -6.69
N ILE A 23 10.78 3.23 -7.61
CA ILE A 23 11.46 2.21 -8.43
C ILE A 23 12.39 2.87 -9.46
N ALA A 24 11.94 3.94 -10.11
CA ALA A 24 12.67 4.62 -11.18
C ALA A 24 13.89 5.44 -10.71
N VAL A 25 13.78 6.17 -9.58
CA VAL A 25 14.87 7.03 -9.06
C VAL A 25 15.80 6.34 -8.06
N GLY A 26 15.63 5.04 -7.80
CA GLY A 26 16.55 4.30 -6.94
C GLY A 26 16.20 4.33 -5.45
N GLY A 27 14.93 4.52 -5.09
CA GLY A 27 14.38 4.22 -3.76
C GLY A 27 14.38 2.73 -3.40
N ASN A 28 15.22 1.93 -4.05
CA ASN A 28 15.34 0.48 -3.90
C ASN A 28 16.72 0.07 -3.33
N ILE A 29 17.42 0.98 -2.64
CA ILE A 29 18.71 0.67 -2.03
C ILE A 29 18.47 -0.19 -0.79
N LYS A 30 19.11 -1.37 -0.78
CA LYS A 30 19.03 -2.34 0.33
C LYS A 30 19.32 -1.65 1.66
N GLU A 31 18.36 -1.75 2.59
CA GLU A 31 18.46 -1.30 3.99
C GLU A 31 18.59 0.22 4.21
N GLN A 32 18.35 1.04 3.18
CA GLN A 32 18.31 2.49 3.35
C GLN A 32 16.96 3.08 2.97
N THR A 33 16.57 2.95 1.70
CA THR A 33 15.38 3.62 1.15
C THR A 33 14.34 2.63 0.62
N ARG A 34 14.66 1.34 0.66
CA ARG A 34 13.84 0.28 0.08
C ARG A 34 12.60 0.00 0.89
N VAL A 35 11.46 0.37 0.31
CA VAL A 35 10.13 0.00 0.78
C VAL A 35 9.79 -1.46 0.45
N LEU A 36 8.90 -2.06 1.25
CA LEU A 36 8.49 -3.47 1.12
C LEU A 36 7.91 -3.79 -0.26
N THR A 37 7.07 -2.91 -0.81
CA THR A 37 6.48 -3.03 -2.16
C THR A 37 7.55 -3.15 -3.24
N THR A 38 8.54 -2.27 -3.20
CA THR A 38 9.65 -2.23 -4.17
C THR A 38 10.60 -3.41 -3.98
N ALA A 39 10.81 -3.88 -2.74
CA ALA A 39 11.56 -5.11 -2.47
C ALA A 39 10.87 -6.35 -3.07
N THR A 40 9.56 -6.47 -2.92
CA THR A 40 8.78 -7.58 -3.51
C THR A 40 8.93 -7.59 -5.03
N VAL A 41 8.72 -6.45 -5.70
CA VAL A 41 8.86 -6.35 -7.17
C VAL A 41 10.28 -6.67 -7.64
N LEU A 42 11.29 -6.25 -6.87
CA LEU A 42 12.69 -6.56 -7.17
C LEU A 42 12.98 -8.07 -7.07
N GLU A 43 12.55 -8.73 -6.00
CA GLU A 43 12.79 -10.16 -5.82
C GLU A 43 12.01 -11.01 -6.85
N VAL A 44 10.80 -10.59 -7.26
CA VAL A 44 10.09 -11.18 -8.40
C VAL A 44 10.91 -11.03 -9.69
N SER A 45 11.44 -9.84 -9.97
CA SER A 45 12.23 -9.56 -11.18
C SER A 45 13.55 -10.33 -11.22
N LYS A 46 14.10 -10.70 -10.05
CA LYS A 46 15.29 -11.56 -9.92
C LYS A 46 14.98 -13.06 -10.06
N GLY A 47 13.71 -13.44 -10.16
CA GLY A 47 13.27 -14.84 -10.16
C GLY A 47 13.28 -15.49 -8.78
N ASN A 48 13.44 -14.72 -7.70
CA ASN A 48 13.52 -15.21 -6.33
C ASN A 48 12.13 -15.24 -5.69
N PHE A 49 11.27 -16.12 -6.22
CA PHE A 49 9.85 -16.15 -5.86
C PHE A 49 9.60 -16.52 -4.40
N ASP A 50 10.47 -17.33 -3.79
CA ASP A 50 10.38 -17.69 -2.37
C ASP A 50 10.33 -16.45 -1.46
N ILE A 51 11.32 -15.56 -1.63
CA ILE A 51 11.39 -14.30 -0.87
C ILE A 51 10.27 -13.36 -1.28
N ALA A 52 9.95 -13.28 -2.57
CA ALA A 52 8.87 -12.42 -3.05
C ALA A 52 7.51 -12.79 -2.46
N ILE A 53 7.19 -14.07 -2.38
CA ILE A 53 5.93 -14.56 -1.80
C ILE A 53 5.89 -14.28 -0.30
N ALA A 54 7.00 -14.52 0.42
CA ALA A 54 7.10 -14.21 1.84
C ALA A 54 6.85 -12.71 2.10
N LEU A 55 7.49 -11.82 1.34
CA LEU A 55 7.28 -10.38 1.44
C LEU A 55 5.85 -9.96 1.06
N SER A 56 5.26 -10.60 0.04
CA SER A 56 3.88 -10.34 -0.39
C SER A 56 2.86 -10.67 0.70
N ILE A 57 3.03 -11.80 1.39
CA ILE A 57 2.16 -12.19 2.51
C ILE A 57 2.26 -11.17 3.65
N ILE A 58 3.48 -10.76 4.03
CA ILE A 58 3.70 -9.74 5.07
C ILE A 58 3.02 -8.43 4.68
N LEU A 59 3.21 -7.99 3.44
CA LEU A 59 2.62 -6.76 2.93
C LEU A 59 1.08 -6.84 2.92
N CYS A 60 0.52 -7.98 2.56
CA CYS A 60 -0.92 -8.21 2.56
C CYS A 60 -1.51 -8.13 3.98
N LEU A 61 -0.84 -8.75 4.97
CA LEU A 61 -1.23 -8.65 6.38
C LEU A 61 -1.19 -7.21 6.89
N LEU A 62 -0.16 -6.44 6.53
CA LEU A 62 -0.05 -5.03 6.91
C LEU A 62 -1.15 -4.18 6.25
N ALA A 63 -1.40 -4.37 4.96
CA ALA A 63 -2.44 -3.65 4.23
C ALA A 63 -3.82 -3.94 4.82
N TYR A 64 -4.14 -5.22 5.00
CA TYR A 64 -5.43 -5.64 5.56
C TYR A 64 -5.57 -5.20 7.03
N GLY A 65 -4.49 -5.32 7.83
CA GLY A 65 -4.46 -4.84 9.21
C GLY A 65 -4.66 -3.34 9.32
N ALA A 66 -4.04 -2.55 8.45
CA ALA A 66 -4.25 -1.10 8.38
C ALA A 66 -5.68 -0.76 7.98
N THR A 67 -6.21 -1.40 6.94
CA THR A 67 -7.61 -1.21 6.51
C THR A 67 -8.59 -1.60 7.61
N LEU A 68 -8.42 -2.75 8.25
CA LEU A 68 -9.24 -3.19 9.39
C LEU A 68 -9.15 -2.21 10.57
N GLY A 69 -7.94 -1.76 10.92
CA GLY A 69 -7.75 -0.78 11.99
C GLY A 69 -8.47 0.53 11.70
N LEU A 70 -8.34 1.05 10.48
CA LEU A 70 -9.08 2.22 10.01
C LEU A 70 -10.60 1.98 10.05
N THR A 71 -11.08 0.83 9.59
CA THR A 71 -12.50 0.47 9.62
C THR A 71 -13.05 0.39 11.05
N LEU A 72 -12.31 -0.20 12.00
CA LEU A 72 -12.71 -0.27 13.40
C LEU A 72 -12.76 1.12 14.05
N LEU A 73 -11.82 2.00 13.72
CA LEU A 73 -11.81 3.40 14.19
C LEU A 73 -12.96 4.21 13.57
N GLN A 74 -13.24 4.02 12.27
CA GLN A 74 -14.36 4.67 11.57
C GLN A 74 -15.72 4.21 12.10
N GLN A 75 -15.88 2.91 12.42
CA GLN A 75 -17.11 2.38 13.03
C GLN A 75 -17.42 3.06 14.37
N LYS A 76 -16.40 3.42 15.15
CA LYS A 76 -16.58 4.14 16.42
C LYS A 76 -17.07 5.58 16.23
N GLN A 77 -16.74 6.24 15.13
CA GLN A 77 -17.19 7.61 14.82
C GLN A 77 -18.53 7.66 14.08
N SER A 78 -18.86 6.65 13.29
CA SER A 78 -20.11 6.61 12.52
C SER A 78 -21.38 6.52 13.39
N HIS A 79 -21.26 6.20 14.69
CA HIS A 79 -22.39 6.12 15.61
C HIS A 79 -22.76 7.45 16.31
N ARG A 80 -22.08 8.57 15.97
CA ARG A 80 -22.27 9.88 16.62
C ARG A 80 -22.46 11.03 15.62
N GLY A 81 -23.06 10.72 14.47
CA GLY A 81 -23.45 11.67 13.43
C GLY A 81 -24.91 11.53 12.99
N GLY A 82 -25.77 11.04 13.88
CA GLY A 82 -27.22 11.02 13.66
C GLY A 82 -27.83 12.34 14.11
N ILE A 83 -28.21 13.15 13.11
CA ILE A 83 -29.12 14.31 13.10
C ILE A 83 -28.80 15.52 14.00
#